data_AF-A0A7S0RV88-F1
#
_entry.id   AF-A0A7S0RV88-F1
#
_cell.length_a   1.000
_cell.length_b   1.000
_cell.length_c   1.000
_cell.angle_alpha   90.00
_cell.angle_beta   90.00
_cell.angle_gamma   90.00
#
_symmetry.space_group_name_H-M   'P 1'
#
loop_
_entity.id
_entity.type
_entity.pdbx_description
1 polymer ?
#
loop_
_entity_poly.entity_id
_entity_poly.type
_entity_poly.pdbx_seq_one_letter_code
_entity_poly.pdbx_strand_id
1 'polypeptide(L)'
;ALQDALRTPQGAMALAAAGVAPRWQMVEADALPGAGYGDKALDKAMAAACARSIEEKVEPALRVQAQVGNLYCASVYCGLAALWEAKGKELDGKRVLLYSFGSGCQGSLLSFVGRAVPGGEFTLERVAAVMGLANKLASRQQRTPSHYDTALSMMSEAWGAVPFTP
;
A
#
# COMPACT_ATOMS: atom_id res chain seq x y z
N ALA A 1 8.28 -1.42 -22.94
CA ALA A 1 7.99 -1.09 -24.36
C ALA A 1 6.95 0.02 -24.48
N LEU A 2 5.64 -0.25 -24.33
CA LEU A 2 4.58 0.75 -24.54
C LEU A 2 4.51 1.83 -23.45
N GLN A 3 4.76 1.44 -22.19
CA GLN A 3 4.82 2.36 -21.05
C GLN A 3 6.12 3.18 -20.97
N ASP A 4 7.20 2.69 -21.58
CA ASP A 4 8.48 3.42 -21.62
C ASP A 4 8.44 4.53 -22.68
N ALA A 5 7.74 4.29 -23.79
CA ALA A 5 7.48 5.30 -24.82
C ALA A 5 6.69 6.51 -24.26
N LEU A 6 5.75 6.28 -23.33
CA LEU A 6 4.96 7.35 -22.70
C LEU A 6 5.77 8.26 -21.74
N ARG A 7 7.00 7.89 -21.39
CA ARG A 7 7.87 8.71 -20.52
C ARG A 7 8.55 9.86 -21.27
N THR A 8 8.46 9.89 -22.59
CA THR A 8 9.06 10.93 -23.43
C THR A 8 7.99 11.55 -24.35
N PRO A 9 8.03 12.86 -24.60
CA PRO A 9 7.10 13.50 -25.54
C PRO A 9 7.12 12.83 -26.93
N GLN A 10 8.30 12.40 -27.40
CA GLN A 10 8.48 11.75 -28.69
C GLN A 10 7.82 10.36 -28.74
N GLY A 11 7.95 9.56 -27.69
CA GLY A 11 7.29 8.25 -27.64
C GLY A 11 5.77 8.34 -27.46
N ALA A 12 5.27 9.38 -26.80
CA ALA A 12 3.83 9.67 -26.73
C ALA A 12 3.26 10.06 -28.11
N MET A 13 3.95 10.92 -28.87
CA MET A 13 3.58 11.26 -30.25
C MET A 13 3.61 10.05 -31.20
N ALA A 14 4.63 9.19 -31.08
CA ALA A 14 4.74 7.97 -31.89
C ALA A 14 3.58 6.99 -31.63
N LEU A 15 3.12 6.88 -30.39
CA LEU A 15 1.95 6.07 -30.03
C LEU A 15 0.64 6.65 -30.56
N ALA A 16 0.48 7.98 -30.49
CA ALA A 16 -0.68 8.67 -31.05
C ALA A 16 -0.77 8.52 -32.58
N ALA A 17 0.36 8.66 -33.29
CA ALA A 17 0.44 8.46 -34.74
C ALA A 17 0.14 7.00 -35.15
N ALA A 18 0.43 6.02 -34.29
CA ALA A 18 0.10 4.62 -34.49
C ALA A 18 -1.36 4.26 -34.14
N GLY A 19 -2.21 5.24 -33.80
CA GLY A 19 -3.60 5.01 -33.39
C GLY A 19 -3.74 4.33 -32.02
N VAL A 20 -2.65 4.23 -31.26
CA VAL A 20 -2.64 3.67 -29.92
C VAL A 20 -2.92 4.80 -28.93
N ALA A 21 -4.20 5.05 -28.66
CA ALA A 21 -4.60 6.00 -27.63
C ALA A 21 -4.09 5.51 -26.26
N PRO A 22 -3.25 6.28 -25.56
CA PRO A 22 -2.78 5.88 -24.26
C PRO A 22 -3.96 5.87 -23.29
N ARG A 23 -4.00 4.86 -22.43
CA ARG A 23 -5.03 4.75 -21.38
C ARG A 23 -5.01 5.93 -20.40
N TRP A 24 -3.90 6.68 -20.36
CA TRP A 24 -3.66 7.83 -19.51
C TRP A 24 -2.84 8.87 -20.28
N GLN A 25 -3.20 10.14 -20.14
CA GLN A 25 -2.46 11.26 -20.71
C GLN A 25 -1.74 12.00 -19.58
N MET A 26 -0.50 12.43 -19.81
CA MET A 26 0.18 13.32 -18.87
C MET A 26 -0.57 14.66 -18.86
N VAL A 27 -0.94 15.12 -17.67
CA VAL A 27 -1.61 16.41 -17.48
C VAL A 27 -0.65 17.26 -16.66
N GLU A 28 -0.31 18.44 -17.17
CA GLU A 28 0.49 19.41 -16.41
C GLU A 28 -0.30 19.89 -15.19
N ALA A 29 0.37 20.11 -14.06
CA ALA A 29 -0.30 20.41 -12.80
C ALA A 29 -1.10 21.72 -12.84
N ASP A 30 -0.66 22.67 -13.65
CA ASP A 30 -1.32 23.95 -13.94
C ASP A 30 -2.56 23.82 -14.84
N ALA A 31 -2.75 22.69 -15.52
CA ALA A 31 -3.95 22.40 -16.31
C ALA A 31 -5.19 22.04 -15.46
N LEU A 32 -5.03 21.90 -14.13
CA LEU A 32 -6.12 21.69 -13.17
C LEU A 32 -6.14 22.81 -12.11
N PRO A 33 -6.35 24.08 -12.49
CA PRO A 33 -6.34 25.20 -11.54
C PRO A 33 -7.47 25.05 -10.51
N GLY A 34 -7.11 25.07 -9.23
CA GLY A 34 -8.04 24.90 -8.11
C GLY A 34 -8.24 23.44 -7.67
N ALA A 35 -7.80 22.45 -8.46
CA ALA A 35 -7.71 21.07 -8.03
C ALA A 35 -6.53 20.93 -7.07
N GLY A 36 -6.81 20.58 -5.82
CA GLY A 36 -5.77 20.37 -4.82
C GLY A 36 -6.28 19.60 -3.63
N TYR A 37 -5.40 19.35 -2.65
CA TYR A 37 -5.70 18.53 -1.47
C TYR A 37 -6.90 19.02 -0.62
N GLY A 38 -7.40 20.24 -0.83
CA GLY A 38 -8.57 20.78 -0.13
C GLY A 38 -9.89 20.72 -0.91
N ASP A 39 -9.89 20.26 -2.17
CA ASP A 39 -11.08 20.23 -3.00
C ASP A 39 -11.92 18.96 -2.72
N LYS A 40 -12.94 19.12 -1.87
CA LYS A 40 -13.86 18.04 -1.51
C LYS A 40 -14.70 17.52 -2.67
N ALA A 41 -14.98 18.35 -3.68
CA ALA A 41 -15.76 17.92 -4.83
C ALA A 41 -14.92 17.00 -5.72
N LEU A 42 -13.65 17.36 -5.93
CA LEU A 42 -12.68 16.51 -6.60
C LEU A 42 -12.45 15.20 -5.85
N ASP A 43 -12.21 15.24 -4.54
CA ASP A 43 -12.01 14.04 -3.72
C ASP A 43 -13.19 13.06 -3.86
N LYS A 44 -14.42 13.58 -3.79
CA LYS A 44 -15.63 12.77 -3.96
C LYS A 44 -15.73 12.16 -5.35
N ALA A 45 -15.43 12.95 -6.40
CA ALA A 45 -15.47 12.46 -7.78
C ALA A 45 -14.41 11.37 -8.02
N MET A 46 -13.19 11.55 -7.50
CA MET A 46 -12.11 10.58 -7.62
C MET A 46 -12.39 9.31 -6.83
N ALA A 47 -12.91 9.42 -5.60
CA ALA A 47 -13.33 8.28 -4.81
C ALA A 47 -14.39 7.43 -5.55
N ALA A 48 -15.39 8.07 -6.15
CA ALA A 48 -16.41 7.38 -6.94
C ALA A 48 -15.81 6.73 -8.21
N ALA A 49 -14.96 7.43 -8.95
CA ALA A 49 -14.33 6.92 -10.17
C ALA A 49 -13.37 5.74 -9.88
N CYS A 50 -12.71 5.75 -8.73
CA CYS A 50 -11.73 4.74 -8.34
C CYS A 50 -12.29 3.60 -7.49
N ALA A 51 -13.56 3.67 -7.03
CA ALA A 51 -14.15 2.73 -6.08
C ALA A 51 -13.86 1.26 -6.41
N ARG A 52 -14.17 0.81 -7.62
CA ARG A 52 -13.90 -0.57 -8.07
C ARG A 52 -12.41 -0.91 -8.07
N SER A 53 -11.54 0.02 -8.47
CA SER A 53 -10.09 -0.22 -8.46
C SER A 53 -9.53 -0.29 -7.04
N ILE A 54 -10.07 0.49 -6.11
CA ILE A 54 -9.70 0.44 -4.69
C ILE A 54 -10.11 -0.91 -4.11
N GLU A 55 -11.34 -1.34 -4.35
CA GLU A 55 -11.85 -2.64 -3.90
C GLU A 55 -11.01 -3.81 -4.44
N GLU A 56 -10.72 -3.82 -5.75
CA GLU A 56 -9.98 -4.92 -6.36
C GLU A 56 -8.48 -4.94 -6.01
N LYS A 57 -7.85 -3.76 -5.88
CA LYS A 57 -6.38 -3.64 -5.87
C LYS A 57 -5.77 -3.13 -4.57
N VAL A 58 -6.55 -2.48 -3.72
CA VAL A 58 -6.06 -1.81 -2.51
C VAL A 58 -6.61 -2.48 -1.25
N GLU A 59 -7.92 -2.74 -1.18
CA GLU A 59 -8.56 -3.32 0.01
C GLU A 59 -7.88 -4.63 0.51
N PRO A 60 -7.47 -5.59 -0.34
CA PRO A 60 -6.79 -6.80 0.13
C PRO A 60 -5.47 -6.52 0.88
N ALA A 61 -4.83 -5.39 0.59
CA ALA A 61 -3.59 -4.93 1.23
C ALA A 61 -3.82 -4.14 2.52
N LEU A 62 -5.05 -3.68 2.82
CA LEU A 62 -5.35 -2.82 3.99
C LEU A 62 -5.86 -3.58 5.23
N ARG A 63 -6.23 -4.85 5.08
CA ARG A 63 -6.89 -5.65 6.14
C ARG A 63 -6.10 -5.76 7.45
N VAL A 64 -4.77 -5.67 7.40
CA VAL A 64 -3.92 -5.70 8.60
C VAL A 64 -3.98 -4.34 9.30
N GLN A 65 -3.74 -3.27 8.56
CA GLN A 65 -3.71 -1.89 9.06
C GLN A 65 -5.06 -1.46 9.64
N ALA A 66 -6.16 -1.90 9.05
CA ALA A 66 -7.52 -1.71 9.59
C ALA A 66 -7.69 -2.29 11.01
N GLN A 67 -6.83 -3.24 11.41
CA GLN A 67 -6.89 -3.92 12.70
C GLN A 67 -5.74 -3.59 13.67
N VAL A 68 -4.62 -3.07 13.19
CA VAL A 68 -3.42 -2.79 14.01
C VAL A 68 -3.03 -1.32 14.03
N GLY A 69 -3.65 -0.49 13.18
CA GLY A 69 -3.30 0.92 13.03
C GLY A 69 -1.98 1.13 12.27
N ASN A 70 -1.33 2.25 12.55
CA ASN A 70 -0.10 2.67 11.89
C ASN A 70 1.13 2.00 12.52
N LEU A 71 1.90 1.28 11.71
CA LEU A 71 3.14 0.60 12.09
C LEU A 71 4.39 1.33 11.59
N TYR A 72 4.26 2.62 11.25
CA TYR A 72 5.34 3.46 10.71
C TYR A 72 6.03 2.79 9.51
N CYS A 73 7.34 2.58 9.58
CA CYS A 73 8.13 2.00 8.50
C CYS A 73 7.64 0.62 8.05
N ALA A 74 7.00 -0.16 8.95
CA ALA A 74 6.47 -1.47 8.62
C ALA A 74 5.11 -1.42 7.91
N SER A 75 4.39 -0.29 7.94
CA SER A 75 3.02 -0.18 7.41
C SER A 75 2.88 -0.63 5.96
N VAL A 76 3.80 -0.21 5.09
CA VAL A 76 3.74 -0.56 3.66
C VAL A 76 4.04 -2.05 3.42
N TYR A 77 4.96 -2.63 4.19
CA TYR A 77 5.34 -4.03 4.07
C TYR A 77 4.31 -4.98 4.69
N CYS A 78 3.64 -4.56 5.77
CA CYS A 78 2.48 -5.27 6.29
C CYS A 78 1.34 -5.32 5.26
N GLY A 79 1.18 -4.27 4.45
CA GLY A 79 0.19 -4.28 3.38
C GLY A 79 0.56 -5.23 2.24
N LEU A 80 1.84 -5.30 1.89
CA LEU A 80 2.34 -6.30 0.95
C LEU A 80 2.13 -7.73 1.45
N ALA A 81 2.43 -7.99 2.72
CA ALA A 81 2.20 -9.27 3.37
C ALA A 81 0.70 -9.63 3.39
N ALA A 82 -0.17 -8.65 3.69
CA ALA A 82 -1.61 -8.81 3.65
C ALA A 82 -2.12 -9.17 2.25
N LEU A 83 -1.61 -8.49 1.22
CA LEU A 83 -1.93 -8.76 -0.18
C LEU A 83 -1.49 -10.18 -0.59
N TRP A 84 -0.29 -10.61 -0.20
CA TRP A 84 0.20 -11.97 -0.50
C TRP A 84 -0.68 -13.06 0.09
N GLU A 85 -1.05 -12.96 1.36
CA GLU A 85 -1.93 -13.96 1.98
C GLU A 85 -3.37 -13.90 1.42
N ALA A 86 -3.84 -12.74 0.92
CA ALA A 86 -5.16 -12.62 0.31
C ALA A 86 -5.23 -13.11 -1.14
N LYS A 87 -4.16 -12.94 -1.94
CA LYS A 87 -4.16 -13.19 -3.39
C LYS A 87 -3.31 -14.38 -3.82
N GLY A 88 -2.27 -14.75 -3.06
CA GLY A 88 -1.42 -15.91 -3.34
C GLY A 88 -1.02 -16.04 -4.82
N LYS A 89 -1.40 -17.17 -5.44
CA LYS A 89 -1.14 -17.49 -6.85
C LYS A 89 -1.69 -16.48 -7.86
N GLU A 90 -2.75 -15.76 -7.52
CA GLU A 90 -3.35 -14.76 -8.43
C GLU A 90 -2.38 -13.63 -8.76
N LEU A 91 -1.31 -13.46 -7.98
CA LEU A 91 -0.27 -12.47 -8.20
C LEU A 91 0.77 -12.90 -9.25
N ASP A 92 0.74 -14.14 -9.73
CA ASP A 92 1.68 -14.58 -10.76
C ASP A 92 1.54 -13.74 -12.04
N GLY A 93 2.66 -13.21 -12.51
CA GLY A 93 2.73 -12.26 -13.63
C GLY A 93 2.08 -10.90 -13.37
N LYS A 94 1.51 -10.65 -12.18
CA LYS A 94 0.89 -9.36 -11.85
C LYS A 94 1.94 -8.38 -11.32
N ARG A 95 1.81 -7.13 -11.75
CA ARG A 95 2.60 -6.02 -11.20
C ARG A 95 1.95 -5.48 -9.94
N VAL A 96 2.73 -5.40 -8.87
CA VAL A 96 2.36 -4.77 -7.60
C VAL A 96 3.16 -3.48 -7.46
N LEU A 97 2.46 -2.38 -7.19
CA LEU A 97 3.07 -1.09 -6.88
C LEU A 97 3.01 -0.86 -5.37
N LEU A 98 4.13 -0.44 -4.79
CA LEU A 98 4.23 -0.08 -3.38
C LEU A 98 4.67 1.38 -3.28
N TYR A 99 3.81 2.23 -2.72
CA TYR A 99 4.17 3.60 -2.41
C TYR A 99 4.58 3.70 -0.94
N SER A 100 5.86 3.98 -0.69
CA SER A 100 6.41 4.22 0.64
C SER A 100 6.57 5.72 0.85
N PHE A 101 6.13 6.20 2.02
CA PHE A 101 6.18 7.61 2.39
C PHE A 101 6.68 7.80 3.82
N GLY A 102 7.52 8.80 4.02
CA GLY A 102 7.97 9.27 5.33
C GLY A 102 7.87 10.79 5.42
N SER A 103 7.28 11.27 6.53
CA SER A 103 7.15 12.70 6.82
C SER A 103 8.51 13.41 6.79
N GLY A 104 8.53 14.62 6.24
CA GLY A 104 9.74 15.33 5.83
C GLY A 104 9.58 15.76 4.38
N CYS A 105 9.80 14.82 3.45
CA CYS A 105 9.28 14.86 2.07
C CYS A 105 9.64 13.60 1.25
N GLN A 106 9.93 12.46 1.89
CA GLN A 106 10.50 11.32 1.19
C GLN A 106 9.41 10.34 0.77
N GLY A 107 9.28 10.17 -0.55
CA GLY A 107 8.38 9.22 -1.17
C GLY A 107 9.09 8.37 -2.20
N SER A 108 8.75 7.09 -2.29
CA SER A 108 9.28 6.21 -3.34
C SER A 108 8.20 5.23 -3.79
N LEU A 109 8.02 5.14 -5.11
CA LEU A 109 7.15 4.16 -5.74
C LEU A 109 7.99 2.98 -6.24
N LEU A 110 7.81 1.83 -5.61
CA LEU A 110 8.45 0.56 -5.95
C LEU A 110 7.52 -0.26 -6.84
N SER A 111 8.08 -1.06 -7.75
CA SER A 111 7.33 -1.94 -8.64
C SER A 111 7.90 -3.35 -8.61
N PHE A 112 7.06 -4.31 -8.27
CA PHE A 112 7.40 -5.74 -8.23
C PHE A 112 6.49 -6.52 -9.18
N VAL A 113 6.94 -7.68 -9.63
CA VAL A 113 6.12 -8.61 -10.41
C VAL A 113 6.11 -9.96 -9.70
N GLY A 114 4.92 -10.46 -9.37
CA GLY A 114 4.77 -11.78 -8.76
C GLY A 114 5.22 -12.87 -9.74
N ARG A 115 5.81 -13.93 -9.19
CA ARG A 115 6.33 -15.05 -9.97
C ARG A 115 5.98 -16.36 -9.29
N ALA A 116 5.31 -17.25 -10.00
CA ALA A 116 5.17 -18.64 -9.58
C ALA A 116 6.54 -19.34 -9.66
N VAL A 117 6.86 -20.12 -8.63
CA VAL A 117 8.09 -20.92 -8.58
C VAL A 117 7.70 -22.38 -8.31
N PRO A 118 7.22 -23.13 -9.32
CA PRO A 118 6.81 -24.52 -9.14
C PRO A 118 7.96 -25.37 -8.59
N GLY A 119 7.73 -26.10 -7.50
CA GLY A 119 8.75 -26.95 -6.87
C GLY A 119 9.86 -26.20 -6.13
N GLY A 120 9.82 -24.86 -6.06
CA GLY A 120 10.78 -24.07 -5.30
C GLY A 120 10.40 -23.92 -3.82
N GLU A 121 11.38 -23.55 -3.00
CA GLU A 121 11.15 -23.34 -1.56
C GLU A 121 10.50 -21.99 -1.24
N PHE A 122 10.76 -20.95 -2.03
CA PHE A 122 10.26 -19.59 -1.81
C PHE A 122 9.03 -19.29 -2.67
N THR A 123 7.91 -19.94 -2.37
CA THR A 123 6.63 -19.69 -3.06
C THR A 123 5.74 -18.72 -2.28
N LEU A 124 4.83 -18.06 -3.00
CA LEU A 124 3.87 -17.11 -2.40
C LEU A 124 2.97 -17.79 -1.36
N GLU A 125 2.58 -19.04 -1.58
CA GLU A 125 1.74 -19.80 -0.65
C GLU A 125 2.50 -20.14 0.63
N ARG A 126 3.79 -20.50 0.51
CA ARG A 126 4.62 -20.81 1.68
C ARG A 126 4.88 -19.54 2.51
N VAL A 127 5.15 -18.42 1.86
CA VAL A 127 5.29 -17.13 2.55
C VAL A 127 3.98 -16.77 3.29
N ALA A 128 2.82 -16.89 2.64
CA ALA A 128 1.52 -16.67 3.29
C ALA A 128 1.30 -17.60 4.49
N ALA A 129 1.57 -18.90 4.34
CA ALA A 129 1.40 -19.88 5.41
C ALA A 129 2.31 -19.61 6.62
N VAL A 130 3.58 -19.26 6.38
CA VAL A 130 4.55 -18.91 7.44
C VAL A 130 4.16 -17.60 8.14
N MET A 131 3.65 -16.61 7.39
CA MET A 131 3.19 -15.36 7.97
C MET A 131 1.98 -15.56 8.88
N GLY A 132 0.97 -16.33 8.43
CA GLY A 132 -0.21 -16.69 9.22
C GLY A 132 -0.89 -15.49 9.87
N LEU A 133 -1.06 -14.39 9.12
CA LEU A 133 -1.48 -13.10 9.66
C LEU A 133 -2.89 -13.17 10.24
N ALA A 134 -3.82 -13.84 9.54
CA ALA A 134 -5.18 -14.01 10.03
C ALA A 134 -5.22 -14.65 11.43
N ASN A 135 -4.44 -15.72 11.65
CA ASN A 135 -4.38 -16.41 12.93
C ASN A 135 -3.75 -15.53 14.02
N LYS A 136 -2.67 -14.81 13.69
CA LYS A 136 -2.02 -13.88 14.63
C LYS A 136 -2.93 -12.71 15.03
N LEU A 137 -3.73 -12.21 14.10
CA LEU A 137 -4.68 -11.14 14.37
C LEU A 137 -5.85 -11.63 15.23
N ALA A 138 -6.31 -12.87 15.00
CA ALA A 138 -7.38 -13.50 15.76
C ALA A 138 -6.98 -13.90 17.18
N SER A 139 -5.70 -14.22 17.43
CA SER A 139 -5.21 -14.63 18.76
C SER A 139 -4.90 -13.48 19.72
N ARG A 140 -5.14 -12.23 19.31
CA ARG A 140 -4.90 -11.04 20.16
C ARG A 140 -5.90 -10.99 21.31
N GLN A 141 -5.45 -10.40 22.41
CA GLN A 141 -6.29 -10.15 23.57
C GLN A 141 -6.82 -8.72 23.52
N GLN A 142 -8.14 -8.57 23.50
CA GLN A 142 -8.79 -7.26 23.59
C GLN A 142 -8.58 -6.67 24.99
N ARG A 143 -8.25 -5.38 25.05
CA ARG A 143 -8.15 -4.60 26.28
C ARG A 143 -9.18 -3.48 26.29
N THR A 144 -9.54 -3.01 27.47
CA THR A 144 -10.44 -1.86 27.65
C THR A 144 -9.69 -0.56 27.35
N PRO A 145 -10.38 0.53 26.95
CA PRO A 145 -9.75 1.84 26.78
C PRO A 145 -8.98 2.30 28.02
N SER A 146 -9.54 2.11 29.22
CA SER A 146 -8.85 2.47 30.47
C SER A 146 -7.53 1.70 30.67
N HIS A 147 -7.46 0.41 30.32
CA HIS A 147 -6.18 -0.31 30.37
C HIS A 147 -5.17 0.25 29.37
N TYR A 148 -5.62 0.69 28.20
CA TYR A 148 -4.76 1.32 27.20
C TYR A 148 -4.23 2.67 27.68
N ASP A 149 -5.07 3.51 28.29
CA ASP A 149 -4.66 4.82 28.85
C ASP A 149 -3.62 4.66 29.98
N THR A 150 -3.83 3.69 30.86
CA THR A 150 -2.85 3.33 31.89
C THR A 150 -1.54 2.88 31.26
N ALA A 151 -1.59 2.01 30.25
CA ALA A 151 -0.40 1.55 29.56
C ALA A 151 0.36 2.69 28.86
N LEU A 152 -0.34 3.64 28.22
CA LEU A 152 0.29 4.81 27.63
C LEU A 152 1.01 5.68 28.67
N SER A 153 0.39 5.88 29.83
CA SER A 153 0.98 6.65 30.93
C SER A 153 2.25 5.98 31.44
N MET A 154 2.20 4.67 31.70
CA MET A 154 3.37 3.87 32.09
C MET A 154 4.50 3.94 31.05
N MET A 155 4.18 3.84 29.76
CA MET A 155 5.17 3.94 28.68
C MET A 155 5.83 5.32 28.63
N SER A 156 5.08 6.39 28.90
CA SER A 156 5.62 7.74 28.95
C SER A 156 6.55 7.95 30.14
N GLU A 157 6.20 7.42 31.32
CA GLU A 157 7.03 7.52 32.54
C GLU A 157 8.30 6.69 32.44
N ALA A 158 8.22 5.49 31.82
CA ALA A 158 9.36 4.61 31.63
C ALA A 158 10.34 5.11 30.54
N TRP A 159 9.90 6.00 29.66
CA TRP A 159 10.72 6.47 28.55
C TRP A 159 11.96 7.23 29.05
N GLY A 160 13.13 6.61 28.89
CA GLY A 160 14.42 7.18 29.32
C GLY A 160 14.73 7.05 30.80
N ALA A 161 13.91 6.33 31.58
CA ALA A 161 14.13 6.13 33.02
C ALA A 161 15.29 5.15 33.31
N VAL A 162 16.17 5.52 34.24
CA VAL A 162 17.23 4.64 34.77
C VAL A 162 17.33 4.86 36.29
N PRO A 163 17.23 3.82 37.14
CA PRO A 163 16.96 2.42 36.81
C PRO A 163 15.47 2.16 36.46
N PHE A 164 15.19 1.08 35.73
CA PHE A 164 13.84 0.65 35.35
C PHE A 164 13.71 -0.89 35.44
N THR A 165 12.55 -1.39 35.84
CA THR A 165 12.21 -2.83 35.81
C THR A 165 10.87 -3.00 35.11
N PRO A 166 10.84 -3.63 33.91
CA PRO A 166 9.63 -3.83 33.12
C PRO A 166 8.57 -4.72 33.78
#